data_AF-A0AAJ7J5K9-F1
#
_entry.id   AF-A0AAJ7J5K9-F1
#
_cell.length_a   1.000
_cell.length_b   1.000
_cell.length_c   1.000
_cell.angle_alpha   90.00
_cell.angle_beta   90.00
_cell.angle_gamma   90.00
#
_symmetry.space_group_name_H-M   'P 1'
#
loop_
_entity.id
_entity.type
_entity.pdbx_description
1 polymer ?
#
loop_
_entity_poly.entity_id
_entity_poly.type
_entity_poly.pdbx_seq_one_letter_code
_entity_poly.pdbx_strand_id
1 'polypeptide(L)'
;MLRLLILASMCAIINAGILSNYMLEYPRTLQSLFGTKREATEERTGEREVCKTKECSLIAKIIKESMDESVDPCDDFYDYACGNWSNVTPIPENASTWSMWEMVQERIEGQIKGLSLLMYLDYNFYTLIQCESSIILI
;
A
#
# COMPACT_ATOMS: atom_id res chain seq x y z
N MET A 1 -37.53 20.67 1.16
CA MET A 1 -37.78 19.23 0.91
C MET A 1 -37.20 18.77 -0.43
N LEU A 2 -37.50 19.42 -1.56
CA LEU A 2 -36.95 19.03 -2.88
C LEU A 2 -35.41 19.04 -2.97
N ARG A 3 -34.74 20.01 -2.33
CA ARG A 3 -33.27 20.08 -2.29
C ARG A 3 -32.61 18.91 -1.55
N LEU A 4 -33.26 18.36 -0.52
CA LEU A 4 -32.74 17.21 0.23
C LEU A 4 -32.86 15.92 -0.58
N LEU A 5 -33.91 15.78 -1.37
CA LEU A 5 -34.11 14.63 -2.27
C LEU A 5 -33.10 14.62 -3.43
N ILE A 6 -32.77 15.79 -3.97
CA ILE A 6 -31.74 15.93 -5.02
C ILE A 6 -30.37 15.54 -4.46
N LEU A 7 -30.01 15.99 -3.26
CA LEU A 7 -28.73 15.63 -2.63
C LEU A 7 -28.63 14.13 -2.33
N ALA A 8 -29.70 13.50 -1.87
CA ALA A 8 -29.75 12.06 -1.64
C ALA A 8 -29.60 11.25 -2.95
N SER A 9 -30.25 11.70 -4.02
CA SER A 9 -30.16 11.09 -5.35
C SER A 9 -28.76 11.22 -5.95
N MET A 10 -28.13 12.39 -5.83
CA MET A 10 -26.76 12.60 -6.30
C MET A 10 -25.75 11.73 -5.53
N CYS A 11 -25.88 11.62 -4.21
CA CYS A 11 -25.07 10.69 -3.40
C CYS A 11 -25.25 9.23 -3.81
N ALA A 12 -26.47 8.81 -4.15
CA ALA A 12 -26.73 7.44 -4.60
C ALA A 12 -26.08 7.15 -5.96
N ILE A 13 -26.13 8.11 -6.90
CA ILE A 13 -25.54 7.98 -8.24
C ILE A 13 -24.01 8.00 -8.17
N ILE A 14 -23.44 8.87 -7.33
CA ILE A 14 -21.99 8.95 -7.08
C ILE A 14 -21.48 7.64 -6.45
N ASN A 15 -22.16 7.11 -5.43
CA ASN A 15 -21.78 5.84 -4.81
C ASN A 15 -21.94 4.64 -5.77
N ALA A 16 -23.05 4.56 -6.51
CA ALA A 16 -23.30 3.45 -7.43
C ALA A 16 -22.35 3.47 -8.66
N GLY A 17 -22.01 4.67 -9.14
CA GLY A 17 -21.16 4.88 -10.33
C GLY A 17 -19.66 4.86 -10.02
N ILE A 18 -19.22 5.38 -8.87
CA ILE A 18 -17.78 5.46 -8.54
C ILE A 18 -17.27 4.16 -7.91
N LEU A 19 -18.02 3.54 -6.98
CA LEU A 19 -17.56 2.30 -6.33
C LEU A 19 -17.58 1.09 -7.27
N SER A 20 -18.50 1.04 -8.23
CA SER A 20 -18.56 -0.05 -9.20
C SER A 20 -17.41 -0.02 -10.20
N ASN A 21 -16.93 1.17 -10.58
CA ASN A 21 -15.85 1.30 -11.57
C ASN A 21 -14.45 1.22 -10.94
N TYR A 22 -14.27 1.60 -9.66
CA TYR A 22 -12.96 1.56 -9.01
C TYR A 22 -12.53 0.16 -8.52
N MET A 23 -13.47 -0.76 -8.31
CA MET A 23 -13.18 -2.10 -7.75
C MET A 23 -12.93 -3.20 -8.80
N LEU A 24 -13.13 -2.92 -10.10
CA LEU A 24 -13.05 -3.94 -11.14
C LEU A 24 -11.67 -4.09 -11.81
N GLU A 25 -10.72 -3.19 -11.51
CA GLU A 25 -9.36 -3.23 -12.08
C GLU A 25 -8.34 -3.93 -11.16
N TYR A 26 -8.78 -4.68 -10.14
CA TYR A 26 -7.87 -5.45 -9.29
C TYR A 26 -8.13 -6.95 -9.45
N PRO A 27 -7.09 -7.76 -9.73
CA PRO A 27 -7.26 -9.19 -9.94
C PRO A 27 -7.88 -9.84 -8.69
N ARG A 28 -9.10 -10.33 -8.85
CA ARG A 28 -9.90 -10.94 -7.76
C ARG A 28 -9.38 -12.31 -7.33
N THR A 29 -8.48 -12.92 -8.11
CA THR A 29 -7.98 -14.26 -7.87
C THR A 29 -6.45 -14.31 -7.96
N LEU A 30 -5.86 -15.08 -7.04
CA LEU A 30 -4.42 -15.38 -7.00
C LEU A 30 -3.94 -15.98 -8.33
N GLN A 31 -4.80 -16.73 -9.03
CA GLN A 31 -4.53 -17.30 -10.36
C GLN A 31 -4.25 -16.26 -11.45
N SER A 32 -4.91 -15.10 -11.41
CA SER A 32 -4.66 -14.03 -12.37
C SER A 32 -3.30 -13.36 -12.12
N LEU A 33 -2.80 -13.38 -10.88
CA LEU A 33 -1.54 -12.76 -10.49
C LEU A 33 -0.35 -13.70 -10.70
N PHE A 34 -0.54 -15.00 -10.44
CA PHE A 34 0.52 -16.00 -10.51
C PHE A 34 0.50 -16.88 -11.77
N GLY A 35 -0.48 -16.65 -12.66
CA GLY A 35 -0.72 -17.48 -13.83
C GLY A 35 -1.26 -18.86 -13.45
N THR A 36 -2.29 -19.32 -14.16
CA THR A 36 -2.66 -20.74 -14.12
C THR A 36 -1.46 -21.56 -14.56
N LYS A 37 -1.07 -22.53 -13.74
CA LYS A 37 -0.33 -23.76 -14.07
C LYS A 37 0.21 -23.75 -15.49
N ARG A 38 1.52 -23.53 -15.66
CA ARG A 38 2.18 -23.81 -16.94
C ARG A 38 1.82 -25.25 -17.31
N GLU A 39 0.97 -25.43 -18.32
CA GLU A 39 0.87 -26.73 -18.97
C GLU A 39 2.29 -27.07 -19.41
N ALA A 40 2.78 -28.22 -18.94
CA ALA A 40 4.08 -28.73 -19.31
C ALA A 40 4.01 -29.17 -20.77
N THR A 41 4.08 -28.20 -21.67
CA THR A 41 4.29 -28.42 -23.09
C THR A 41 5.33 -27.41 -23.55
N GLU A 42 6.43 -27.96 -24.09
CA GLU A 42 7.67 -27.32 -24.53
C GLU A 42 8.64 -26.83 -23.44
N GLU A 43 9.79 -27.53 -23.38
CA GLU A 43 11.05 -27.00 -22.87
C GLU A 43 11.32 -25.63 -23.50
N ARG A 44 11.03 -24.56 -22.76
CA ARG A 44 11.65 -23.27 -23.04
C ARG A 44 13.13 -23.40 -22.68
N THR A 45 13.95 -23.71 -23.68
CA THR A 45 15.41 -23.58 -23.66
C THR A 45 15.89 -22.13 -23.59
N GLY A 46 14.99 -21.18 -23.30
CA GLY A 46 15.35 -19.82 -22.94
C GLY A 46 15.63 -19.75 -21.45
N GLU A 47 16.84 -19.33 -21.07
CA GLU A 47 17.13 -18.89 -19.71
C GLU A 47 16.00 -17.97 -19.23
N ARG A 48 15.41 -18.29 -18.08
CA ARG A 48 14.43 -17.39 -17.47
C ARG A 48 15.16 -16.09 -17.17
N GLU A 49 14.77 -15.00 -17.81
CA GLU A 49 15.37 -13.70 -17.52
C GLU A 49 15.06 -13.31 -16.07
N VAL A 50 16.11 -13.25 -15.24
CA VAL A 50 16.00 -12.82 -13.84
C VAL A 50 16.15 -11.31 -13.79
N CYS A 51 15.25 -10.63 -13.10
CA CYS A 51 15.34 -9.19 -12.90
C CYS A 51 16.62 -8.82 -12.14
N LYS A 52 17.39 -7.87 -12.67
CA LYS A 52 18.65 -7.38 -12.08
C LYS A 52 18.58 -5.92 -11.61
N THR A 53 17.39 -5.33 -11.57
CA THR A 53 17.27 -3.97 -11.04
C THR A 53 17.59 -3.94 -9.55
N LYS A 54 17.92 -2.75 -9.05
CA LYS A 54 18.24 -2.55 -7.63
C LYS A 54 17.06 -2.94 -6.75
N GLU A 55 15.86 -2.62 -7.19
CA GLU A 55 14.59 -2.88 -6.49
C GLU A 55 14.37 -4.39 -6.36
N CYS A 56 14.53 -5.14 -7.46
CA CYS A 56 14.42 -6.60 -7.44
C CYS A 56 15.43 -7.23 -6.49
N SER A 57 16.68 -6.77 -6.51
CA SER A 57 17.74 -7.29 -5.64
C SER A 57 17.44 -7.02 -4.15
N LEU A 58 16.92 -5.83 -3.84
CA LEU A 58 16.55 -5.44 -2.48
C LEU A 58 15.39 -6.29 -1.95
N ILE A 59 14.33 -6.47 -2.76
CA ILE A 59 13.19 -7.31 -2.38
C ILE A 59 13.62 -8.77 -2.22
N ALA A 60 14.42 -9.30 -3.14
CA ALA A 60 14.93 -10.67 -3.06
C ALA A 60 15.75 -10.90 -1.79
N LYS A 61 16.56 -9.91 -1.39
CA LYS A 61 17.33 -9.97 -0.14
C LYS A 61 16.41 -10.04 1.08
N ILE A 62 15.42 -9.15 1.19
CA ILE A 62 14.47 -9.14 2.31
C ILE A 62 13.74 -10.48 2.41
N ILE A 63 13.23 -11.01 1.29
CA ILE A 63 12.56 -12.32 1.26
C ILE A 63 13.51 -13.40 1.77
N LYS A 64 14.74 -13.45 1.22
CA LYS A 64 15.72 -14.49 1.58
C LYS A 64 16.13 -14.43 3.05
N GLU A 65 16.30 -13.24 3.62
CA GLU A 65 16.67 -13.05 5.03
C GLU A 65 15.53 -13.39 6.00
N SER A 66 14.28 -13.32 5.54
CA SER A 66 13.10 -13.63 6.36
C SER A 66 12.81 -15.13 6.46
N MET A 67 13.31 -15.91 5.50
CA MET A 67 13.07 -17.35 5.39
C MET A 67 13.90 -18.15 6.40
N ASP A 68 13.31 -19.19 6.98
CA ASP A 68 14.01 -20.25 7.70
C ASP A 68 14.05 -21.53 6.85
N GLU A 69 15.16 -21.75 6.15
CA GLU A 69 15.33 -22.90 5.26
C GLU A 69 15.53 -24.24 6.00
N SER A 70 15.56 -24.23 7.33
CA SER A 70 15.60 -25.47 8.13
C SER A 70 14.23 -26.11 8.30
N VAL A 71 13.14 -25.37 8.03
CA VAL A 71 11.76 -25.82 8.12
C VAL A 71 11.29 -26.33 6.76
N ASP A 72 10.63 -27.49 6.71
CA ASP A 72 10.02 -27.97 5.45
C ASP A 72 8.78 -27.10 5.12
N PRO A 73 8.73 -26.43 3.95
CA PRO A 73 7.57 -25.63 3.54
C PRO A 73 6.28 -26.45 3.39
N CYS A 74 6.36 -27.76 3.21
CA CYS A 74 5.19 -28.65 3.18
C CYS A 74 4.60 -28.93 4.57
N ASP A 75 5.42 -28.78 5.62
CA ASP A 75 5.00 -28.99 7.01
C ASP A 75 4.53 -27.68 7.64
N ASP A 76 5.34 -26.61 7.57
CA ASP A 76 4.98 -25.27 8.03
C ASP A 76 5.53 -24.19 7.09
N PHE A 77 4.68 -23.75 6.16
CA PHE A 77 5.04 -22.70 5.22
C PHE A 77 5.25 -21.34 5.89
N TYR A 78 4.60 -21.08 7.02
CA TYR A 78 4.74 -19.80 7.72
C TYR A 78 6.14 -19.68 8.32
N ASP A 79 6.57 -20.70 9.06
CA ASP A 79 7.90 -20.70 9.66
C ASP A 79 9.00 -20.80 8.59
N TYR A 80 8.78 -21.55 7.50
CA TYR A 80 9.71 -21.53 6.37
C TYR A 80 9.87 -20.13 5.75
N ALA A 81 8.77 -19.41 5.54
CA ALA A 81 8.80 -18.12 4.84
C ALA A 81 9.20 -16.94 5.76
N CYS A 82 8.84 -17.01 7.03
CA CYS A 82 8.89 -15.89 7.97
C CYS A 82 9.63 -16.21 9.28
N GLY A 83 10.11 -17.44 9.48
CA GLY A 83 10.69 -17.90 10.75
C GLY A 83 11.89 -17.07 11.22
N ASN A 84 12.59 -16.41 10.30
CA ASN A 84 13.68 -15.49 10.62
C ASN A 84 13.29 -14.01 10.69
N TRP A 85 12.03 -13.65 10.40
CA TRP A 85 11.57 -12.25 10.34
C TRP A 85 11.86 -11.47 11.61
N SER A 86 11.55 -12.02 12.78
CA SER A 86 11.75 -11.37 14.08
C SER A 86 13.23 -11.15 14.42
N ASN A 87 14.12 -11.98 13.87
CA ASN A 87 15.57 -11.87 14.06
C ASN A 87 16.17 -10.74 13.20
N VAL A 88 15.70 -10.59 11.96
CA VAL A 88 16.22 -9.61 11.00
C VAL A 88 15.47 -8.27 11.04
N THR A 89 14.25 -8.27 11.56
CA THR A 89 13.36 -7.10 11.66
C THR A 89 12.85 -6.94 13.11
N PRO A 90 13.70 -6.46 14.03
CA PRO A 90 13.32 -6.31 15.44
C PRO A 90 12.20 -5.28 15.62
N ILE A 91 11.35 -5.52 16.62
CA ILE A 91 10.25 -4.60 16.97
C ILE A 91 10.84 -3.32 17.59
N PRO A 92 10.52 -2.13 17.06
CA PRO A 92 10.92 -0.86 17.65
C PRO A 92 10.36 -0.66 19.07
N GLU A 93 11.05 0.13 19.91
CA GLU A 93 10.67 0.34 21.31
C GLU A 93 9.24 0.88 21.52
N ASN A 94 8.72 1.63 20.55
CA ASN A 94 7.38 2.24 20.59
C ASN A 94 6.30 1.40 19.91
N ALA A 95 6.59 0.14 19.56
CA ALA A 95 5.67 -0.76 18.86
C ALA A 95 5.48 -2.07 19.64
N SER A 96 4.27 -2.63 19.54
CA SER A 96 3.96 -3.97 20.08
C SER A 96 4.02 -5.05 19.00
N THR A 97 3.85 -4.67 17.73
CA THR A 97 3.93 -5.54 16.55
C THR A 97 4.78 -4.88 15.49
N TRP A 98 5.44 -5.69 14.66
CA TRP A 98 6.26 -5.17 13.57
C TRP A 98 6.21 -6.09 12.35
N SER A 99 5.38 -5.72 11.38
CA SER A 99 5.29 -6.37 10.08
C SER A 99 5.55 -5.37 8.96
N MET A 100 5.55 -5.88 7.73
CA MET A 100 5.63 -5.03 6.53
C MET A 100 4.51 -3.99 6.49
N TRP A 101 3.33 -4.29 7.06
CA TRP A 101 2.22 -3.34 7.12
C TRP A 101 2.55 -2.14 8.02
N GLU A 102 3.06 -2.39 9.24
CA GLU A 102 3.46 -1.33 10.17
C GLU A 102 4.56 -0.45 9.56
N MET A 103 5.54 -1.04 8.88
CA MET A 103 6.59 -0.28 8.17
C MET A 103 6.03 0.65 7.08
N VAL A 104 5.06 0.17 6.31
CA VAL A 104 4.41 0.98 5.27
C VAL A 104 3.57 2.08 5.90
N GLN A 105 2.81 1.78 6.95
CA GLN A 105 2.01 2.77 7.67
C GLN A 105 2.87 3.86 8.28
N GLU A 106 3.95 3.51 8.99
CA GLU A 106 4.87 4.49 9.57
C GLU A 106 5.49 5.39 8.50
N ARG A 107 5.88 4.81 7.36
CA ARG A 107 6.41 5.57 6.21
C ARG A 107 5.37 6.55 5.66
N ILE A 108 4.15 6.10 5.43
CA ILE A 108 3.07 6.94 4.90
C ILE A 108 2.73 8.06 5.89
N GLU A 109 2.58 7.74 7.17
CA GLU A 109 2.34 8.74 8.22
C GLU A 109 3.46 9.77 8.28
N GLY A 110 4.72 9.35 8.17
CA GLY A 110 5.86 10.25 8.11
C GLY A 110 5.78 11.21 6.92
N GLN A 111 5.40 10.70 5.74
CA GLN A 111 5.20 11.54 4.55
C GLN A 111 4.05 12.53 4.73
N ILE A 112 2.92 12.09 5.28
CA ILE A 112 1.76 12.95 5.56
C ILE A 112 2.14 14.04 6.58
N LYS A 113 2.86 13.70 7.65
CA LYS A 113 3.36 14.67 8.64
C LYS A 113 4.32 15.68 8.03
N GLY A 114 5.22 15.23 7.16
CA GLY A 114 6.12 16.13 6.42
C GLY A 114 5.36 17.11 5.53
N LEU A 115 4.36 16.61 4.79
CA LEU A 115 3.48 17.45 3.97
C LEU A 115 2.60 18.37 4.81
N SER A 116 2.06 17.91 5.94
CA SER A 116 1.23 18.75 6.80
C SER A 116 2.04 19.86 7.43
N LEU A 117 3.30 19.61 7.80
CA LEU A 117 4.23 20.66 8.23
C LEU A 117 4.52 21.67 7.11
N LEU A 118 4.65 21.23 5.86
CA LEU A 118 4.71 22.14 4.70
C LEU A 118 3.40 22.93 4.54
N MET A 119 2.24 22.28 4.72
CA MET A 119 0.94 22.95 4.72
C MET A 119 0.79 23.93 5.89
N TYR A 120 1.40 23.70 7.07
CA TYR A 120 1.45 24.64 8.18
C TYR A 120 2.35 25.85 7.89
N LEU A 121 3.42 25.66 7.11
CA LEU A 121 4.26 26.75 6.61
C LEU A 121 3.55 27.54 5.49
N ASP A 122 2.70 26.91 4.68
CA ASP A 122 1.84 27.56 3.67
C ASP A 122 0.54 28.16 4.25
N TYR A 123 0.05 27.64 5.39
CA TYR A 123 -1.13 28.18 6.10
C TYR A 123 -0.89 29.57 6.68
N ASN A 124 0.37 29.93 6.97
CA ASN A 124 0.74 31.30 7.32
C ASN A 124 0.54 32.28 6.14
N PHE A 125 0.56 31.80 4.89
CA PHE A 125 0.27 32.61 3.71
C PHE A 125 -1.25 32.78 3.49
N TYR A 126 -2.04 31.72 3.71
CA TYR A 126 -3.50 31.81 3.66
C TYR A 126 -4.11 32.66 4.79
N THR A 127 -3.49 32.65 5.98
CA THR A 127 -3.93 33.51 7.10
C THR A 127 -3.61 34.99 6.85
N LEU A 128 -2.58 35.31 6.07
CA LEU A 128 -2.29 36.68 5.58
C LEU A 128 -3.29 37.16 4.51
N ILE A 129 -3.82 36.26 3.67
CA ILE A 129 -4.82 36.58 2.64
C ILE A 129 -6.22 36.78 3.26
N GLN A 130 -6.52 36.15 4.39
CA GLN A 130 -7.83 36.26 5.04
C GLN A 130 -8.02 37.56 5.87
N CYS A 131 -6.98 38.38 6.04
CA CYS A 131 -7.08 39.68 6.71
C CYS A 131 -7.72 40.79 5.85
N GLU A 132 -7.82 40.65 4.52
CA GLU A 132 -8.39 41.71 3.67
C GLU A 132 -9.91 41.60 3.44
N SER A 133 -10.53 40.46 3.74
CA SER A 133 -11.97 40.25 3.49
C SER A 133 -12.89 40.62 4.67
N SER A 134 -12.36 41.18 5.75
CA SER A 134 -13.16 41.63 6.91
C SER A 134 -13.23 43.16 7.07
N ILE A 135 -12.80 43.94 6.07
CA ILE A 135 -12.94 45.41 6.08
C ILE A 135 -14.18 45.92 5.31
N ILE A 136 -14.95 45.07 4.63
CA ILE A 136 -16.18 45.50 3.95
C ILE A 136 -17.38 44.72 4.51
N LEU A 137 -17.85 45.18 5.65
CA LEU A 137 -19.24 45.02 6.11
C LEU A 137 -19.69 46.38 6.66
N ILE A 138 -19.93 47.30 5.71
CA ILE A 138 -21.13 48.16 5.69
C ILE A 138 -22.01 47.58 4.60
#